data_AF-A0A816FUT1-F1
#
_entry.id   AF-A0A816FUT1-F1
#
_cell.length_a   1.000
_cell.length_b   1.000
_cell.length_c   1.000
_cell.angle_alpha   90.00
_cell.angle_beta   90.00
_cell.angle_gamma   90.00
#
_symmetry.space_group_name_H-M   'P 1'
#
loop_
_entity.id
_entity.type
_entity.pdbx_description
1 polymer ?
#
loop_
_entity_poly.entity_id
_entity_poly.type
_entity_poly.pdbx_seq_one_letter_code
_entity_poly.pdbx_strand_id
1 'polypeptide(L)'
;MANRTVKEAPTIKGTNPQYLIEKIIRSRIYECRYWKEDCFALTAELVVDKAVELKYVGGVSGGNIRPAPFLCLILKMLQICPEKDIIVEFIKNEEFK
;
A
#
# COMPACT_ATOMS: atom_id res chain seq x y z
N MET A 1 -15.00 3.78 -9.38
CA MET A 1 -14.02 2.66 -9.34
C MET A 1 -13.35 2.67 -7.96
N ALA A 2 -13.42 1.58 -7.20
CA ALA A 2 -13.01 1.56 -5.78
C ALA A 2 -11.49 1.74 -5.57
N ASN A 3 -10.66 1.45 -6.57
CA ASN A 3 -9.19 1.52 -6.48
C ASN A 3 -8.60 2.84 -7.01
N ARG A 4 -9.41 3.89 -7.14
CA ARG A 4 -8.91 5.22 -7.54
C ARG A 4 -8.19 5.86 -6.35
N THR A 5 -7.12 6.60 -6.62
CA THR A 5 -6.45 7.45 -5.63
C THR A 5 -7.45 8.45 -5.06
N VAL A 6 -7.36 8.73 -3.76
CA VAL A 6 -8.22 9.73 -3.12
C VAL A 6 -8.09 11.07 -3.84
N LYS A 7 -9.19 11.82 -3.95
CA LYS A 7 -9.23 13.06 -4.77
C LYS A 7 -8.28 14.14 -4.23
N GLU A 8 -8.06 14.13 -2.93
CA GLU A 8 -7.23 15.08 -2.20
C GLU A 8 -5.75 14.72 -2.25
N ALA A 9 -5.38 13.55 -2.80
CA ALA A 9 -3.99 13.15 -2.89
C ALA A 9 -3.22 14.08 -3.83
N PRO A 10 -2.10 14.67 -3.38
CA PRO A 10 -1.22 15.44 -4.24
C PRO A 10 -0.60 14.56 -5.32
N THR A 11 -0.17 15.19 -6.41
CA THR A 11 0.70 14.51 -7.37
C THR A 11 2.07 14.30 -6.75
N ILE A 12 2.62 13.10 -6.92
CA ILE A 12 3.95 12.75 -6.43
C ILE A 12 4.83 12.50 -7.63
N LYS A 13 5.98 13.18 -7.70
CA LYS A 13 6.92 13.12 -8.84
C LYS A 13 6.23 13.41 -10.19
N GLY A 14 5.29 14.36 -10.21
CA GLY A 14 4.58 14.77 -11.43
C GLY A 14 3.57 13.77 -11.98
N THR A 15 3.21 12.74 -11.20
CA THR A 15 2.24 11.71 -11.62
C THR A 15 1.30 11.33 -10.47
N ASN A 16 0.31 10.49 -10.77
CA ASN A 16 -0.53 9.88 -9.75
C ASN A 16 0.36 9.02 -8.82
N PRO A 17 0.27 9.16 -7.49
CA PRO A 17 1.05 8.36 -6.54
C PRO A 17 1.03 6.85 -6.82
N GLN A 18 -0.11 6.29 -7.20
CA GLN A 18 -0.21 4.87 -7.53
C GLN A 18 0.62 4.50 -8.76
N TYR A 19 0.91 5.44 -9.66
CA TYR A 19 1.67 5.18 -10.89
C TYR A 19 3.16 4.96 -10.66
N LEU A 20 3.64 5.12 -9.43
CA LEU A 20 4.99 4.70 -9.03
C LEU A 20 5.17 3.17 -9.07
N ILE A 21 4.07 2.40 -9.04
CA ILE A 21 4.07 0.95 -9.20
C ILE A 21 3.64 0.60 -10.63
N GLU A 22 4.39 -0.27 -11.31
CA GLU A 22 4.10 -0.82 -12.65
C GLU A 22 2.62 -1.22 -12.84
N LYS A 23 2.03 -0.90 -14.00
CA LYS A 23 0.61 -1.17 -14.29
C LYS A 23 0.26 -2.65 -14.09
N ILE A 24 1.11 -3.55 -14.55
CA ILE A 24 0.92 -5.01 -14.46
C ILE A 24 0.86 -5.45 -12.99
N ILE A 25 1.76 -4.90 -12.16
CA ILE A 25 1.81 -5.21 -10.73
C ILE A 25 0.57 -4.67 -10.02
N ARG A 26 0.10 -3.45 -10.33
CA ARG A 26 -1.13 -2.90 -9.73
C ARG A 26 -2.35 -3.77 -10.02
N SER A 27 -2.50 -4.23 -11.27
CA SER A 27 -3.57 -5.16 -11.63
C SER A 27 -3.52 -6.43 -10.79
N ARG A 28 -2.33 -7.00 -10.57
CA ARG A 28 -2.15 -8.18 -9.71
C ARG A 28 -2.45 -7.90 -8.25
N ILE A 29 -2.10 -6.72 -7.74
CA ILE A 29 -2.44 -6.31 -6.37
C ILE A 29 -3.96 -6.22 -6.21
N TYR A 30 -4.67 -5.53 -7.11
CA TYR A 30 -6.13 -5.39 -6.99
C TYR A 30 -6.90 -6.72 -7.07
N GLU A 31 -6.33 -7.70 -7.77
CA GLU A 31 -6.91 -9.04 -7.90
C GLU A 31 -6.62 -9.94 -6.69
N CYS A 32 -5.57 -9.65 -5.92
CA CYS A 32 -5.09 -10.53 -4.86
C CYS A 32 -6.07 -10.57 -3.67
N ARG A 33 -6.05 -11.69 -2.94
CA ARG A 33 -6.92 -11.92 -1.79
C ARG A 33 -6.72 -10.89 -0.68
N TYR A 34 -5.45 -10.63 -0.34
CA TYR A 34 -5.08 -9.66 0.71
C TYR A 34 -5.60 -8.25 0.41
N TRP A 35 -5.59 -7.82 -0.87
CA TRP A 35 -6.14 -6.50 -1.21
C TRP A 35 -7.65 -6.42 -1.01
N LYS A 36 -8.37 -7.48 -1.38
CA LYS A 36 -9.83 -7.54 -1.31
C LYS A 36 -10.35 -7.73 0.12
N GLU A 37 -9.61 -8.45 0.96
CA GLU A 37 -10.00 -8.76 2.34
C GLU A 37 -9.42 -7.73 3.33
N ASP A 38 -8.11 -7.49 3.31
CA ASP A 38 -7.43 -6.68 4.33
C ASP A 38 -7.25 -5.21 3.94
N CYS A 39 -7.15 -4.90 2.63
CA CYS A 39 -7.00 -3.52 2.15
C CYS A 39 -8.33 -2.86 1.76
N PHE A 40 -9.47 -3.51 1.98
CA PHE A 40 -10.78 -2.93 1.71
C PHE A 40 -11.13 -1.86 2.74
N ALA A 41 -11.53 -0.67 2.28
CA ALA A 41 -11.87 0.47 3.14
C ALA A 41 -10.81 0.87 4.18
N LEU A 42 -9.54 0.47 3.99
CA LEU A 42 -8.45 0.78 4.91
C LEU A 42 -8.14 2.28 4.90
N THR A 43 -8.19 2.91 6.08
CA THR A 43 -7.84 4.33 6.32
C THR A 43 -6.40 4.46 6.77
N ALA A 44 -5.87 5.69 6.79
CA ALA A 44 -4.48 5.95 7.22
C ALA A 44 -4.19 5.46 8.65
N GLU A 45 -5.16 5.63 9.55
CA GLU A 45 -5.06 5.20 10.95
C GLU A 45 -5.01 3.68 11.08
N LEU A 46 -5.80 2.96 10.30
CA LEU A 46 -5.90 1.49 10.36
C LEU A 46 -4.76 0.77 9.62
N VAL A 47 -3.91 1.49 8.88
CA VAL A 47 -2.75 0.88 8.21
C VAL A 47 -1.81 0.26 9.23
N VAL A 48 -1.67 0.85 10.41
CA VAL A 48 -0.73 0.40 11.45
C VAL A 48 -1.07 -1.02 11.93
N ASP A 49 -2.36 -1.32 12.12
CA ASP A 49 -2.82 -2.63 12.59
C ASP A 49 -2.41 -3.73 11.61
N LYS A 50 -2.51 -3.45 10.31
CA LYS A 50 -2.11 -4.37 9.24
C LYS A 50 -0.60 -4.40 9.01
N ALA A 51 0.10 -3.31 9.28
CA ALA A 51 1.55 -3.25 9.18
C ALA A 51 2.22 -4.11 10.25
N VAL A 52 1.69 -4.14 11.48
CA VAL A 52 2.20 -4.98 12.58
C VAL A 52 2.09 -6.49 12.27
N GLU A 53 1.07 -6.90 11.51
CA GLU A 53 0.89 -8.30 11.10
C GLU A 53 1.89 -8.76 10.02
N LEU A 54 2.68 -7.84 9.44
CA LEU A 54 3.67 -8.16 8.42
C LEU A 54 4.82 -8.99 8.98
N LYS A 55 5.15 -10.08 8.30
CA LYS A 55 6.22 -11.01 8.70
C LYS A 55 7.47 -10.90 7.85
N TYR A 56 7.38 -10.23 6.71
CA TYR A 56 8.47 -10.12 5.75
C TYR A 56 8.26 -8.91 4.84
N VAL A 57 9.38 -8.37 4.39
CA VAL A 57 9.43 -7.36 3.32
C VAL A 57 9.58 -8.09 1.98
N GLY A 58 8.76 -7.71 1.00
CA GLY A 58 8.80 -8.35 -0.32
C GLY A 58 8.03 -7.57 -1.38
N GLY A 59 8.43 -7.75 -2.63
CA GLY A 59 7.75 -7.19 -3.79
C GLY A 59 6.75 -8.17 -4.38
N VAL A 60 7.11 -8.75 -5.52
CA VAL A 60 6.36 -9.81 -6.20
C VAL A 60 7.20 -11.08 -6.25
N SER A 61 6.54 -12.24 -6.19
CA SER A 61 7.23 -13.53 -6.23
C SER A 61 6.55 -14.53 -7.18
N GLY A 62 7.37 -15.43 -7.73
CA GLY A 62 6.93 -16.50 -8.64
C GLY A 62 6.52 -16.04 -10.04
N GLY A 63 6.34 -17.00 -10.95
CA GLY A 63 5.98 -16.73 -12.35
C GLY A 63 4.62 -16.06 -12.54
N ASN A 64 3.71 -16.17 -11.57
CA ASN A 64 2.39 -15.53 -11.60
C ASN A 64 2.39 -14.10 -11.03
N ILE A 65 3.55 -13.54 -10.65
CA ILE A 65 3.68 -12.17 -10.10
C ILE A 65 2.76 -12.02 -8.88
N ARG A 66 2.91 -12.93 -7.90
CA ARG A 66 2.11 -12.89 -6.68
C ARG A 66 2.60 -11.74 -5.80
N PRO A 67 1.77 -10.72 -5.50
CA PRO A 67 2.20 -9.60 -4.67
C PRO A 67 2.30 -10.03 -3.20
N ALA A 68 3.35 -9.57 -2.53
CA ALA A 68 3.47 -9.70 -1.09
C ALA A 68 2.47 -8.76 -0.36
N PRO A 69 2.02 -9.11 0.86
CA PRO A 69 1.21 -8.23 1.70
C PRO A 69 1.85 -6.86 1.91
N PHE A 70 3.17 -6.82 2.13
CA PHE A 70 3.95 -5.58 2.24
C PHE A 70 3.74 -4.65 1.04
N LEU A 71 3.88 -5.17 -0.18
CA LEU A 71 3.68 -4.39 -1.41
C LEU A 71 2.21 -3.93 -1.56
N CYS A 72 1.25 -4.73 -1.10
CA CYS A 72 -0.16 -4.36 -1.12
C CYS A 72 -0.44 -3.18 -0.19
N LEU A 73 0.11 -3.19 1.02
CA LEU A 73 -0.01 -2.07 1.96
C LEU A 73 0.68 -0.81 1.42
N ILE A 74 1.85 -0.93 0.78
CA ILE A 74 2.50 0.21 0.12
C ILE A 74 1.59 0.82 -0.95
N LEU A 75 0.98 0.02 -1.83
CA LEU A 75 0.07 0.55 -2.83
C LEU A 75 -1.15 1.22 -2.17
N LYS A 76 -1.64 0.68 -1.06
CA LYS A 76 -2.72 1.29 -0.27
C LYS A 76 -2.31 2.64 0.30
N MET A 77 -1.12 2.75 0.88
CA MET A 77 -0.57 4.01 1.38
C MET A 77 -0.42 5.04 0.25
N LEU A 78 0.03 4.63 -0.95
CA LEU A 78 0.05 5.50 -2.12
C LEU A 78 -1.35 5.91 -2.59
N GLN A 79 -2.36 5.05 -2.41
CA GLN A 79 -3.75 5.35 -2.77
C GLN A 79 -4.37 6.42 -1.85
N ILE A 80 -4.12 6.32 -0.54
CA ILE A 80 -4.71 7.20 0.49
C ILE A 80 -3.86 8.43 0.79
N CYS A 81 -2.56 8.40 0.45
CA CYS A 81 -1.59 9.46 0.68
C CYS A 81 -1.68 10.04 2.11
N PRO A 82 -1.33 9.25 3.15
CA PRO A 82 -1.47 9.68 4.54
C PRO A 82 -0.60 10.91 4.83
N GLU A 83 -0.93 11.60 5.92
CA GLU A 83 -0.17 12.76 6.36
C GLU A 83 1.29 12.40 6.68
N LYS A 84 2.18 13.38 6.50
CA LYS A 84 3.62 13.18 6.69
C LYS A 84 3.95 12.74 8.12
N ASP A 85 3.21 13.22 9.11
CA ASP A 85 3.44 12.90 10.52
C ASP A 85 3.20 11.41 10.79
N ILE A 86 2.16 10.81 10.19
CA ILE A 86 1.90 9.36 10.28
C ILE A 86 3.08 8.57 9.72
N ILE A 87 3.63 8.98 8.57
CA ILE A 87 4.79 8.32 7.96
C ILE A 87 6.04 8.45 8.84
N VAL A 88 6.25 9.62 9.43
CA VAL A 88 7.38 9.86 10.34
C VAL A 88 7.27 8.99 11.59
N GLU A 89 6.07 8.84 12.15
CA GLU A 89 5.84 7.95 13.30
C GLU A 89 6.06 6.48 12.93
N PHE A 90 5.68 6.04 11.72
CA PHE A 90 6.02 4.69 11.25
C PHE A 90 7.54 4.47 11.11
N ILE A 91 8.30 5.49 10.71
CA ILE A 91 9.76 5.39 10.57
C ILE A 91 10.47 5.41 11.93
N LYS A 92 9.94 6.18 12.90
CA LYS A 92 10.49 6.26 14.26
C LYS A 92 10.16 5.04 15.13
N ASN A 93 9.21 4.21 14.71
CA ASN A 93 8.83 3.03 15.47
C ASN A 93 10.01 2.03 15.51
N GLU A 94 10.55 1.80 16.71
CA GLU A 94 11.65 0.85 16.93
C GLU A 94 11.15 -0.56 17.33
N GLU A 95 9.88 -0.71 17.67
CA GLU A 95 9.28 -1.97 18.15
C GLU A 95 8.94 -2.92 17.00
N PHE A 96 8.47 -2.37 15.87
CA PHE A 96 8.05 -3.13 14.70
C PHE A 96 8.96 -2.83 13.50
N LYS A 97 9.59 -3.89 12.97
CA LYS A 97 10.54 -3.82 11.84
C LYS A 97 9.88 -4.04 10.48
#